data_AF-A0A7W1GBT8-F1
#
_entry.id   AF-A0A7W1GBT8-F1
#
_cell.length_a   1.000
_cell.length_b   1.000
_cell.length_c   1.000
_cell.angle_alpha   90.00
_cell.angle_beta   90.00
_cell.angle_gamma   90.00
#
_symmetry.space_group_name_H-M   'P 1'
#
loop_
_entity.id
_entity.type
_entity.pdbx_description
1 polymer ?
#
loop_
_entity_poly.entity_id
_entity_poly.type
_entity_poly.pdbx_seq_one_letter_code
_entity_poly.pdbx_strand_id
1 'polypeptide(L)'
;MRLSETITIYLAVAAPIGVSQYLRDNAASSMSRVRALALAAWAALVWPVTLWLMWLSHRRARAGVSGGSDAPSFDQRIDRARRAVLAAIHHVEDLLQRSLDLSGAQQSRYALFAAREAFERYVGLSVAASEVVTDRTPSARETELCRVAGRRGEDLLIAGLCTHRHSVARLSAHRDRARNDALHALAELHEMIGRDRVAIHAVAARQLAESMLQVDTRAIDLFSMLDDRRAATTTARLLDAQCARVRRYDSLSFTPAPEPAGEGVTCSTPLPPNSPVMHRPQSPTLARG
;
A
#
# COMPACT_ATOMS: atom_id res chain seq x y z
N MET A 1 -4.97 26.31 32.17
CA MET A 1 -6.34 25.93 31.79
C MET A 1 -7.07 25.46 33.03
N ARG A 2 -8.24 26.05 33.33
CA ARG A 2 -9.02 25.66 34.52
C ARG A 2 -9.82 24.40 34.20
N LEU A 3 -9.88 23.44 35.12
CA LEU A 3 -10.63 22.18 34.96
C LEU A 3 -12.09 22.39 34.51
N SER A 4 -12.68 23.53 34.90
CA SER A 4 -14.02 23.95 34.50
C SER A 4 -14.16 24.16 32.98
N GLU A 5 -13.15 24.70 32.30
CA GLU A 5 -13.17 24.97 30.84
C GLU A 5 -13.06 23.67 30.05
N THR A 6 -12.25 22.72 30.52
CA THR A 6 -12.15 21.41 29.90
C THR A 6 -13.44 20.62 30.03
N ILE A 7 -14.15 20.72 31.17
CA ILE A 7 -15.44 20.06 31.38
C ILE A 7 -16.52 20.67 30.46
N THR A 8 -16.53 22.00 30.28
CA THR A 8 -17.53 22.66 29.42
C THR A 8 -17.31 22.33 27.94
N ILE A 9 -16.06 22.33 27.47
CA ILE A 9 -15.74 21.91 26.09
C ILE A 9 -16.10 20.44 25.88
N TYR A 10 -15.84 19.58 26.87
CA TYR A 10 -16.15 18.16 26.79
C TYR A 10 -17.67 17.90 26.75
N LEU A 11 -18.46 18.61 27.55
CA LEU A 11 -19.92 18.52 27.52
C LEU A 11 -20.50 19.03 26.20
N ALA A 12 -19.94 20.12 25.64
CA ALA A 12 -20.41 20.72 24.39
C ALA A 12 -20.20 19.80 23.17
N VAL A 13 -19.10 19.04 23.15
CA VAL A 13 -18.79 18.10 22.05
C VAL A 13 -19.60 16.80 22.15
N ALA A 14 -19.99 16.36 23.35
CA ALA A 14 -20.79 15.15 23.55
C ALA A 14 -22.31 15.36 23.33
N ALA A 15 -22.78 16.60 23.43
CA ALA A 15 -24.20 16.95 23.31
C ALA A 15 -24.87 16.52 21.97
N PRO A 16 -24.25 16.68 20.78
CA PRO A 16 -24.90 16.35 19.50
C PRO A 16 -25.14 14.84 19.33
N ILE A 17 -24.27 14.01 19.90
CA ILE A 17 -24.35 12.55 19.78
C ILE A 17 -25.54 12.04 20.62
N GLY A 18 -25.68 12.54 21.85
CA GLY A 18 -26.81 12.22 22.72
C GLY A 18 -28.16 12.66 22.15
N VAL A 19 -28.22 13.85 21.54
CA VAL A 19 -29.46 14.37 20.93
C VAL A 19 -29.87 13.57 19.68
N SER A 20 -28.91 13.12 18.86
CA SER A 20 -29.21 12.32 17.66
C SER A 20 -29.74 10.92 17.98
N GLN A 21 -29.28 10.31 19.07
CA GLN A 21 -29.82 9.04 19.57
C GLN A 21 -31.18 9.24 20.26
N TYR A 22 -31.34 10.32 21.03
CA TYR A 22 -32.62 10.66 21.65
C TYR A 22 -33.74 10.91 20.62
N LEU A 23 -33.43 11.56 19.49
CA LEU A 23 -34.38 11.77 18.39
C LEU A 23 -34.74 10.46 17.67
N ARG A 24 -33.84 9.48 17.60
CA ARG A 24 -34.11 8.15 17.02
C ARG A 24 -34.96 7.26 17.93
N ASP A 25 -34.81 7.38 19.25
CA ASP A 25 -35.46 6.49 20.22
C ASP A 25 -36.86 6.95 20.69
N ASN A 26 -37.29 8.17 20.34
CA ASN A 26 -38.66 8.63 20.61
C ASN A 26 -39.76 7.85 19.84
N ALA A 27 -39.38 6.90 18.97
CA ALA A 27 -40.30 6.01 18.26
C ALA A 27 -40.52 4.63 18.93
N ALA A 28 -39.82 4.30 20.04
CA ALA A 28 -39.88 2.95 20.62
C ALA A 28 -40.09 2.91 22.15
N SER A 29 -40.70 1.80 22.59
CA SER A 29 -41.24 1.50 23.95
C SER A 29 -40.26 1.69 25.13
N SER A 30 -40.79 1.85 26.34
CA SER A 30 -40.05 2.23 27.56
C SER A 30 -38.87 1.32 27.96
N MET A 31 -38.84 0.04 27.53
CA MET A 31 -37.72 -0.87 27.80
C MET A 31 -36.47 -0.62 26.93
N SER A 32 -36.60 -0.03 25.73
CA SER A 32 -35.43 0.29 24.89
C SER A 32 -34.66 1.50 25.42
N ARG A 33 -35.34 2.41 26.13
CA ARG A 33 -34.75 3.63 26.70
C ARG A 33 -33.72 3.34 27.79
N VAL A 34 -33.98 2.36 28.66
CA VAL A 34 -33.06 1.99 29.74
C VAL A 34 -31.80 1.33 29.19
N ARG A 35 -31.92 0.49 28.15
CA ARG A 35 -30.78 -0.13 27.46
C ARG A 35 -29.96 0.88 26.67
N ALA A 36 -30.60 1.82 25.98
CA ALA A 36 -29.92 2.87 25.23
C ALA A 36 -29.14 3.81 26.17
N LEU A 37 -29.73 4.20 27.30
CA LEU A 37 -29.04 5.01 28.32
C LEU A 37 -27.86 4.26 28.95
N ALA A 38 -27.99 2.96 29.20
CA ALA A 38 -26.89 2.14 29.71
C ALA A 38 -25.75 1.99 28.69
N LEU A 39 -26.05 1.83 27.40
CA LEU A 39 -25.06 1.76 26.32
C LEU A 39 -24.36 3.10 26.08
N ALA A 40 -25.10 4.21 26.12
CA ALA A 40 -24.52 5.54 26.01
C ALA A 40 -23.63 5.88 27.22
N ALA A 41 -24.04 5.49 28.44
CA ALA A 41 -23.21 5.64 29.63
C ALA A 41 -21.93 4.79 29.56
N TRP A 42 -22.03 3.56 29.03
CA TRP A 42 -20.86 2.71 28.79
C TRP A 42 -19.92 3.32 27.73
N ALA A 43 -20.45 3.81 26.61
CA ALA A 43 -19.64 4.45 25.58
C ALA A 43 -18.92 5.71 26.12
N ALA A 44 -19.61 6.49 26.96
CA ALA A 44 -19.03 7.68 27.60
C ALA A 44 -17.97 7.34 28.65
N LEU A 45 -18.04 6.18 29.30
CA LEU A 45 -17.04 5.70 30.27
C LEU A 45 -15.86 4.99 29.61
N VAL A 46 -16.05 4.30 28.50
CA VAL A 46 -15.00 3.55 27.80
C VAL A 46 -14.01 4.51 27.12
N TRP A 47 -14.49 5.61 26.54
CA TRP A 47 -13.65 6.57 25.83
C TRP A 47 -12.53 7.21 26.69
N PRO A 48 -12.77 7.73 27.91
CA PRO A 48 -11.71 8.26 28.76
C PRO A 48 -10.73 7.17 29.22
N VAL A 49 -11.17 5.91 29.39
CA VAL A 49 -10.28 4.79 29.71
C VAL A 49 -9.38 4.47 28.51
N THR A 50 -9.89 4.47 27.28
CA THR A 50 -9.05 4.26 26.08
C THR A 50 -8.06 5.41 25.86
N LEU A 51 -8.47 6.65 26.12
CA LEU A 51 -7.58 7.83 26.03
C LEU A 51 -6.51 7.79 27.13
N TRP A 52 -6.87 7.37 28.34
CA TRP A 52 -5.94 7.21 29.44
C TRP A 52 -4.95 6.07 29.18
N LEU A 53 -5.40 4.94 28.63
CA LEU A 53 -4.54 3.84 28.20
C LEU A 53 -3.59 4.24 27.07
N MET A 54 -4.05 4.99 26.06
CA MET A 54 -3.17 5.55 25.02
C MET A 54 -2.14 6.50 25.64
N TRP A 55 -2.54 7.36 26.57
CA TRP A 55 -1.63 8.29 27.23
C TRP A 55 -0.61 7.58 28.13
N LEU A 56 -1.02 6.54 28.86
CA LEU A 56 -0.13 5.63 29.60
C LEU A 56 0.84 4.89 28.69
N SER A 57 0.39 4.44 27.51
CA SER A 57 1.26 3.79 26.52
C SER A 57 2.33 4.75 25.99
N HIS A 58 1.97 6.01 25.73
CA HIS A 58 2.92 7.06 25.33
C HIS A 58 3.89 7.45 26.45
N ARG A 59 3.45 7.44 27.72
CA ARG A 59 4.34 7.67 28.86
C ARG A 59 5.30 6.50 29.10
N ARG A 60 4.84 5.26 28.94
CA ARG A 60 5.71 4.06 29.01
C ARG A 60 6.72 4.04 27.87
N ALA A 61 6.34 4.45 26.67
CA ALA A 61 7.27 4.62 25.55
C ALA A 61 8.35 5.70 25.80
N ARG A 62 8.07 6.71 26.64
CA ARG A 62 9.05 7.74 27.02
C ARG A 62 9.85 7.41 28.29
N ALA A 63 9.33 6.56 29.17
CA ALA A 63 10.00 6.17 30.42
C ALA A 63 10.80 4.86 30.30
N GLY A 64 10.68 4.11 29.20
CA GLY A 64 11.31 2.81 28.99
C GLY A 64 12.65 2.82 28.27
N VAL A 65 13.54 3.79 28.51
CA VAL A 65 14.93 3.78 27.98
C VAL A 65 15.87 2.89 28.81
N SER A 66 15.39 2.21 29.86
CA SER A 66 16.25 1.37 30.70
C SER A 66 15.49 0.19 31.29
N GLY A 67 15.06 -0.73 30.44
CA GLY A 67 14.48 -2.01 30.87
C GLY A 67 14.36 -2.96 29.69
N GLY A 68 15.27 -3.94 29.62
CA GLY A 68 15.31 -4.96 28.57
C GLY A 68 13.96 -5.63 28.36
N SER A 69 13.50 -5.58 27.12
CA SER A 69 12.32 -6.27 26.63
C SER A 69 12.68 -6.78 25.25
N ASP A 70 12.54 -8.08 25.03
CA ASP A 70 12.70 -8.83 23.76
C ASP A 70 11.76 -8.35 22.61
N ALA A 71 11.26 -7.12 22.69
CA ALA A 71 10.58 -6.48 21.60
C ALA A 71 11.62 -6.25 20.49
N PRO A 72 11.40 -6.81 19.29
CA PRO A 72 12.38 -6.66 18.23
C PRO A 72 12.58 -5.20 17.89
N SER A 73 13.84 -4.81 17.67
CA SER A 73 14.17 -3.45 17.23
C SER A 73 13.36 -3.08 15.99
N PHE A 74 13.10 -1.79 15.81
CA PHE A 74 12.36 -1.28 14.67
C PHE A 74 12.94 -1.79 13.34
N ASP A 75 14.26 -1.84 13.22
CA ASP A 75 14.98 -2.37 12.05
C ASP A 75 14.69 -3.86 11.83
N GLN A 76 14.69 -4.68 12.89
CA GLN A 76 14.31 -6.09 12.78
C GLN A 76 12.87 -6.28 12.33
N ARG A 77 11.96 -5.36 12.70
CA ARG A 77 10.56 -5.41 12.26
C ARG A 77 10.45 -5.08 10.76
N ILE A 78 11.15 -4.04 10.30
CA ILE A 78 11.24 -3.69 8.89
C ILE A 78 11.84 -4.85 8.08
N ASP A 79 12.92 -5.46 8.56
CA ASP A 79 13.55 -6.61 7.89
C ASP A 79 12.65 -7.84 7.83
N ARG A 80 11.82 -8.08 8.86
CA ARG A 80 10.80 -9.13 8.81
C ARG A 80 9.72 -8.81 7.79
N ALA A 81 9.22 -7.57 7.76
CA ALA A 81 8.21 -7.15 6.79
C ALA A 81 8.73 -7.21 5.34
N ARG A 82 9.96 -6.75 5.10
CA ARG A 82 10.67 -6.89 3.83
C ARG A 82 10.74 -8.35 3.40
N ARG A 83 11.24 -9.24 4.27
CA ARG A 83 11.33 -10.68 3.98
C ARG A 83 9.96 -11.29 3.70
N ALA A 84 8.91 -10.87 4.39
CA ALA A 84 7.55 -11.35 4.15
C ALA A 84 7.04 -10.97 2.74
N VAL A 85 7.30 -9.74 2.28
CA VAL A 85 6.97 -9.30 0.91
C VAL A 85 7.76 -10.13 -0.12
N LEU A 86 9.07 -10.25 0.06
CA LEU A 86 9.93 -10.99 -0.88
C LEU A 86 9.57 -12.48 -0.95
N ALA A 87 9.22 -13.08 0.19
CA ALA A 87 8.73 -14.46 0.25
C ALA A 87 7.38 -14.62 -0.47
N ALA A 88 6.46 -13.66 -0.32
CA ALA A 88 5.20 -13.67 -1.07
C ALA A 88 5.43 -13.54 -2.59
N ILE A 89 6.36 -12.68 -3.02
CA ILE A 89 6.75 -12.56 -4.44
C ILE A 89 7.38 -13.87 -4.94
N HIS A 90 8.19 -14.55 -4.12
CA HIS A 90 8.74 -15.87 -4.46
C HIS A 90 7.66 -16.94 -4.60
N HIS A 91 6.65 -16.91 -3.74
CA HIS A 91 5.53 -17.81 -3.90
C HIS A 91 4.78 -17.61 -5.22
N VAL A 92 4.61 -16.35 -5.66
CA VAL A 92 4.05 -16.03 -6.99
C VAL A 92 4.94 -16.57 -8.10
N GLU A 93 6.26 -16.42 -7.99
CA GLU A 93 7.24 -16.98 -8.93
C GLU A 93 7.08 -18.51 -9.09
N ASP A 94 7.02 -19.23 -7.98
CA ASP A 94 6.88 -20.70 -7.98
C ASP A 94 5.58 -21.14 -8.67
N LEU A 95 4.49 -20.40 -8.46
CA LEU A 95 3.21 -20.67 -9.10
C LEU A 95 3.24 -20.36 -10.61
N LEU A 96 3.90 -19.28 -11.02
CA LEU A 96 4.07 -18.92 -12.42
C LEU A 96 4.93 -19.95 -13.16
N GLN A 97 6.02 -20.43 -12.55
CA GLN A 97 6.88 -21.46 -13.14
C GLN A 97 6.15 -22.79 -13.38
N ARG A 98 5.13 -23.11 -12.57
CA ARG A 98 4.31 -24.32 -12.74
C ARG A 98 3.22 -24.18 -13.79
N SER A 99 2.84 -22.94 -14.15
CA SER A 99 1.64 -22.66 -14.95
C SER A 99 1.92 -22.07 -16.34
N LEU A 100 3.12 -21.59 -16.61
CA LEU A 100 3.48 -20.93 -17.89
C LEU A 100 4.43 -21.76 -18.74
N ASP A 101 4.23 -21.68 -20.06
CA ASP A 101 5.18 -22.16 -21.07
C ASP A 101 6.46 -21.30 -21.13
N LEU A 102 7.53 -21.88 -21.66
CA LEU A 102 8.90 -21.33 -21.68
C LEU A 102 9.02 -19.87 -22.15
N SER A 103 8.16 -19.40 -23.07
CA SER A 103 8.20 -18.03 -23.59
C SER A 103 7.62 -16.99 -22.62
N GLY A 104 6.52 -17.32 -21.92
CA GLY A 104 5.93 -16.44 -20.88
C GLY A 104 6.73 -16.47 -19.58
N ALA A 105 7.46 -17.56 -19.34
CA ALA A 105 8.32 -17.73 -18.17
C ALA A 105 9.45 -16.69 -18.09
N GLN A 106 10.00 -16.22 -19.22
CA GLN A 106 11.14 -15.29 -19.16
C GLN A 106 10.71 -13.85 -18.81
N GLN A 107 9.64 -13.35 -19.42
CA GLN A 107 9.13 -12.00 -19.11
C GLN A 107 8.61 -11.92 -17.67
N SER A 108 7.91 -12.95 -17.21
CA SER A 108 7.45 -13.03 -15.82
C SER A 108 8.60 -13.04 -14.81
N ARG A 109 9.66 -13.80 -15.09
CA ARG A 109 10.89 -13.79 -14.27
C ARG A 109 11.53 -12.41 -14.17
N TYR A 110 11.65 -11.68 -15.29
CA TYR A 110 12.22 -10.34 -15.27
C TYR A 110 11.39 -9.37 -14.41
N ALA A 111 10.07 -9.38 -14.53
CA ALA A 111 9.20 -8.51 -13.74
C ALA A 111 9.22 -8.86 -12.25
N LEU A 112 9.29 -10.15 -11.89
CA LEU A 112 9.46 -10.59 -10.49
C LEU A 112 10.82 -10.17 -9.92
N PHE A 113 11.89 -10.30 -10.70
CA PHE A 113 13.22 -9.84 -10.30
C PHE A 113 13.23 -8.33 -10.10
N ALA A 114 12.67 -7.56 -11.05
CA ALA A 114 12.55 -6.11 -10.95
C ALA A 114 11.75 -5.68 -9.72
N ALA A 115 10.65 -6.38 -9.42
CA ALA A 115 9.86 -6.12 -8.21
C ALA A 115 10.67 -6.35 -6.94
N ARG A 116 11.38 -7.49 -6.83
CA ARG A 116 12.26 -7.75 -5.68
C ARG A 116 13.31 -6.65 -5.50
N GLU A 117 14.03 -6.34 -6.57
CA GLU A 117 15.08 -5.33 -6.53
C GLU A 117 14.53 -3.94 -6.13
N ALA A 118 13.37 -3.56 -6.67
CA ALA A 118 12.72 -2.30 -6.35
C ALA A 118 12.33 -2.21 -4.86
N PHE A 119 11.76 -3.28 -4.30
CA PHE A 119 11.44 -3.34 -2.87
C PHE A 119 12.68 -3.28 -1.98
N GLU A 120 13.71 -4.06 -2.30
CA GLU A 120 14.95 -4.06 -1.52
C GLU A 120 15.63 -2.68 -1.53
N ARG A 121 15.71 -2.06 -2.71
CA ARG A 121 16.26 -0.72 -2.89
C ARG A 121 15.46 0.32 -2.11
N TYR A 122 14.13 0.28 -2.20
CA TYR A 122 13.26 1.21 -1.48
C TYR A 122 13.36 1.06 0.04
N VAL A 123 13.36 -0.17 0.56
CA VAL A 123 13.54 -0.43 2.00
C VAL A 123 14.90 0.05 2.46
N GLY A 124 15.98 -0.31 1.77
CA GLY A 124 17.33 0.12 2.12
C GLY A 124 17.49 1.63 2.15
N LEU A 125 16.95 2.34 1.16
CA LEU A 125 16.96 3.81 1.12
C LEU A 125 16.06 4.44 2.19
N SER A 126 14.96 3.78 2.56
CA SER A 126 14.06 4.28 3.61
C SER A 126 14.67 4.14 5.00
N VAL A 127 15.35 3.02 5.28
CA VAL A 127 16.12 2.82 6.52
C VAL A 127 17.26 3.83 6.59
N ALA A 128 18.06 3.96 5.53
CA ALA A 128 19.15 4.95 5.48
C ALA A 128 18.63 6.39 5.66
N ALA A 129 17.48 6.74 5.06
CA ALA A 129 16.88 8.06 5.24
C ALA A 129 16.37 8.29 6.67
N SER A 130 15.95 7.24 7.39
CA SER A 130 15.49 7.34 8.78
C SER A 130 16.64 7.55 9.78
N GLU A 131 17.84 7.09 9.46
CA GLU A 131 19.04 7.29 10.29
C GLU A 131 19.63 8.70 10.14
N VAL A 132 19.41 9.32 8.98
CA VAL A 132 19.89 10.67 8.66
C VAL A 132 18.97 11.71 9.28
N VAL A 133 19.41 12.28 10.41
CA VAL A 133 18.73 13.41 11.05
C VAL A 133 19.09 14.70 10.31
N THR A 134 18.11 15.35 9.70
CA THR A 134 18.25 16.59 8.89
C THR A 134 18.89 17.76 9.62
N ASP A 135 18.82 17.79 10.96
CA ASP A 135 19.33 18.89 11.80
C ASP A 135 20.67 18.56 12.47
N ARG A 136 21.29 17.42 12.14
CA ARG A 136 22.62 17.08 12.68
C ARG A 136 23.72 17.90 12.03
N THR A 137 24.77 18.12 12.80
CA THR A 137 26.04 18.69 12.30
C THR A 137 26.62 17.79 11.20
N PRO A 138 27.29 18.36 10.18
CA PRO A 138 27.89 17.60 9.11
C PRO A 138 28.82 16.53 9.68
N SER A 139 28.83 15.35 9.05
CA SER A 139 29.70 14.26 9.48
C SER A 139 31.16 14.67 9.33
N ALA A 140 32.04 14.10 10.16
CA ALA A 140 33.49 14.33 10.06
C ALA A 140 34.02 14.05 8.64
N ARG A 141 33.43 13.08 7.94
CA ARG A 141 33.77 12.75 6.55
C ARG A 141 33.38 13.87 5.57
N GLU A 142 32.19 14.46 5.72
CA GLU A 142 31.73 15.58 4.86
C GLU A 142 32.58 16.83 5.09
N THR A 143 32.98 17.10 6.33
CA THR A 143 33.91 18.20 6.64
C THR A 143 35.31 17.94 6.12
N GLU A 144 35.81 16.69 6.20
CA GLU A 144 37.12 16.34 5.65
C GLU A 144 37.16 16.45 4.13
N LEU A 145 36.07 16.11 3.41
CA LEU A 145 35.99 16.34 1.96
C LEU A 145 36.13 17.83 1.61
N CYS A 146 35.46 18.70 2.35
CA CYS A 146 35.57 20.15 2.15
C CYS A 146 36.96 20.69 2.51
N ARG A 147 37.60 20.09 3.52
CA ARG A 147 38.97 20.42 3.94
C ARG A 147 40.00 20.04 2.88
N VAL A 148 39.89 18.83 2.31
CA VAL A 148 40.72 18.37 1.18
C VAL A 148 40.53 19.26 -0.05
N ALA A 149 39.33 19.78 -0.26
CA ALA A 149 39.05 20.78 -1.30
C ALA A 149 39.59 22.20 -0.98
N GLY A 150 40.38 22.36 0.10
CA GLY A 150 41.08 23.60 0.44
C GLY A 150 40.28 24.60 1.28
N ARG A 151 39.06 24.27 1.72
CA ARG A 151 38.28 25.14 2.62
C ARG A 151 38.85 25.14 4.04
N ARG A 152 38.80 26.28 4.74
CA ARG A 152 39.33 26.47 6.10
C ARG A 152 38.41 27.35 6.94
N GLY A 153 38.52 27.30 8.27
CA GLY A 153 37.80 28.19 9.17
C GLY A 153 36.27 28.08 9.06
N GLU A 154 35.58 29.21 9.05
CA GLU A 154 34.11 29.27 8.95
C GLU A 154 33.58 28.76 7.60
N ASP A 155 34.31 29.01 6.51
CA ASP A 155 33.97 28.51 5.18
C ASP A 155 33.90 26.98 5.13
N LEU A 156 34.72 26.29 5.94
CA LEU A 156 34.70 24.84 6.04
C LEU A 156 33.39 24.34 6.64
N LEU A 157 32.89 25.01 7.68
CA LEU A 157 31.64 24.66 8.34
C LEU A 157 30.45 24.91 7.43
N ILE A 158 30.42 26.06 6.73
CA ILE A 158 29.36 26.39 5.77
C ILE A 158 29.36 25.39 4.61
N ALA A 159 30.53 25.08 4.05
CA ALA A 159 30.66 24.09 2.97
C ALA A 159 30.23 22.68 3.43
N GLY A 160 30.60 22.27 4.65
CA GLY A 160 30.16 21.02 5.25
C GLY A 160 28.64 20.95 5.41
N LEU A 161 28.01 22.01 5.93
CA LEU A 161 26.56 22.10 6.07
C LEU A 161 25.83 22.06 4.72
N CYS A 162 26.36 22.75 3.70
CA CYS A 162 25.80 22.72 2.36
C CYS A 162 25.88 21.32 1.74
N THR A 163 27.03 20.65 1.91
CA THR A 163 27.25 19.28 1.44
C THR A 163 26.30 18.30 2.12
N HIS A 164 26.14 18.44 3.45
CA HIS A 164 25.19 17.64 4.22
C HIS A 164 23.75 17.84 3.74
N ARG A 165 23.29 19.09 3.61
CA ARG A 165 21.94 19.38 3.08
C ARG A 165 21.73 18.80 1.68
N HIS A 166 22.74 18.90 0.82
CA HIS A 166 22.69 18.33 -0.52
C HIS A 166 22.64 16.80 -0.50
N SER A 167 23.43 16.14 0.37
CA SER A 167 23.45 14.68 0.51
C SER A 167 22.11 14.16 1.02
N VAL A 168 21.51 14.82 2.02
CA VAL A 168 20.17 14.50 2.51
C VAL A 168 19.11 14.68 1.43
N ALA A 169 19.12 15.81 0.71
CA ALA A 169 18.19 16.05 -0.38
C ALA A 169 18.30 14.98 -1.47
N ARG A 170 19.54 14.60 -1.84
CA ARG A 170 19.79 13.54 -2.83
C ARG A 170 19.30 12.18 -2.36
N LEU A 171 19.52 11.83 -1.08
CA LEU A 171 19.01 10.59 -0.49
C LEU A 171 17.49 10.54 -0.54
N SER A 172 16.82 11.64 -0.17
CA SER A 172 15.35 11.73 -0.23
C SER A 172 14.81 11.55 -1.65
N ALA A 173 15.45 12.16 -2.65
CA ALA A 173 15.09 12.02 -4.05
C ALA A 173 15.26 10.58 -4.56
N HIS A 174 16.33 9.89 -4.16
CA HIS A 174 16.53 8.48 -4.50
C HIS A 174 15.50 7.58 -3.84
N ARG A 175 15.16 7.84 -2.57
CA ARG A 175 14.09 7.11 -1.87
C ARG A 175 12.75 7.26 -2.58
N ASP A 176 12.40 8.49 -3.00
CA ASP A 176 11.15 8.76 -3.72
C ASP A 176 11.11 8.09 -5.09
N ARG A 177 12.24 8.00 -5.81
CA ARG A 177 12.34 7.24 -7.07
C ARG A 177 12.15 5.74 -6.81
N ALA A 178 12.86 5.18 -5.85
CA ALA A 178 12.74 3.76 -5.51
C ALA A 178 11.33 3.39 -5.03
N ARG A 179 10.63 4.31 -4.34
CA ARG A 179 9.20 4.14 -4.01
C ARG A 179 8.36 3.97 -5.27
N ASN A 180 8.54 4.87 -6.23
CA ASN A 180 7.78 4.83 -7.48
C ASN A 180 8.13 3.57 -8.28
N ASP A 181 9.40 3.17 -8.33
CA ASP A 181 9.85 1.92 -8.96
C ASP A 181 9.15 0.70 -8.32
N ALA A 182 9.06 0.65 -6.98
CA ALA A 182 8.38 -0.44 -6.28
C ALA A 182 6.87 -0.49 -6.58
N LEU A 183 6.21 0.67 -6.63
CA LEU A 183 4.79 0.76 -7.00
C LEU A 183 4.56 0.39 -8.47
N HIS A 184 5.46 0.79 -9.37
CA HIS A 184 5.39 0.42 -10.77
C HIS A 184 5.61 -1.08 -10.97
N ALA A 185 6.59 -1.67 -10.31
CA ALA A 185 6.83 -3.10 -10.38
C ALA A 185 5.64 -3.91 -9.83
N LEU A 186 5.01 -3.46 -8.74
CA LEU A 186 3.75 -4.05 -8.28
C LEU A 186 2.64 -3.97 -9.34
N ALA A 187 2.45 -2.80 -9.96
CA ALA A 187 1.46 -2.64 -11.01
C ALA A 187 1.74 -3.55 -12.22
N GLU A 188 3.02 -3.70 -12.60
CA GLU A 188 3.45 -4.59 -13.67
C GLU A 188 3.15 -6.06 -13.34
N LEU A 189 3.37 -6.50 -12.09
CA LEU A 189 2.98 -7.85 -11.64
C LEU A 189 1.46 -8.07 -11.77
N HIS A 190 0.66 -7.07 -11.41
CA HIS A 190 -0.80 -7.13 -11.57
C HIS A 190 -1.24 -7.20 -13.03
N GLU A 191 -0.55 -6.50 -13.92
CA GLU A 191 -0.83 -6.53 -15.35
C GLU A 191 -0.44 -7.86 -15.98
N MET A 192 0.74 -8.40 -15.64
CA MET A 192 1.20 -9.70 -16.11
C MET A 192 0.19 -10.80 -15.78
N ILE A 193 -0.19 -10.92 -14.51
CA ILE A 193 -1.18 -11.90 -14.06
C ILE A 193 -2.57 -11.62 -14.65
N GLY A 194 -2.83 -10.37 -15.04
CA GLY A 194 -4.03 -9.97 -15.78
C GLY A 194 -4.02 -10.36 -17.26
N ARG A 195 -2.87 -10.35 -17.94
CA ARG A 195 -2.71 -10.65 -19.36
C ARG A 195 -2.63 -12.15 -19.63
N ASP A 196 -1.96 -12.90 -18.76
CA ASP A 196 -1.76 -14.34 -18.91
C ASP A 196 -3.02 -15.18 -18.61
N ARG A 197 -4.16 -14.52 -18.35
CA ARG A 197 -5.49 -15.14 -18.17
C ARG A 197 -5.93 -16.02 -19.33
N VAL A 198 -5.45 -15.74 -20.55
CA VAL A 198 -5.83 -16.49 -21.75
C VAL A 198 -5.06 -17.81 -21.85
N ALA A 199 -3.88 -17.91 -21.21
CA ALA A 199 -3.02 -19.08 -21.29
C ALA A 199 -3.14 -20.01 -20.07
N ILE A 200 -3.56 -19.50 -18.91
CA ILE A 200 -3.54 -20.24 -17.65
C ILE A 200 -4.93 -20.82 -17.32
N HIS A 201 -4.99 -22.09 -16.92
CA HIS A 201 -6.23 -22.71 -16.41
C HIS A 201 -6.86 -21.90 -15.26
N ALA A 202 -8.20 -21.80 -15.24
CA ALA A 202 -8.94 -20.96 -14.29
C ALA A 202 -8.55 -21.19 -12.80
N VAL A 203 -8.21 -22.43 -12.43
CA VAL A 203 -7.74 -22.79 -11.08
C VAL A 203 -6.38 -22.18 -10.75
N ALA A 204 -5.43 -22.24 -11.69
CA ALA A 204 -4.11 -21.65 -11.50
C ALA A 204 -4.17 -20.10 -11.52
N ALA A 205 -5.01 -19.52 -12.37
CA ALA A 205 -5.26 -18.08 -12.38
C ALA A 205 -5.85 -17.57 -11.05
N ARG A 206 -6.72 -18.36 -10.42
CA ARG A 206 -7.24 -18.08 -9.07
C ARG A 206 -6.15 -18.14 -8.01
N GLN A 207 -5.34 -19.21 -7.97
CA GLN A 207 -4.25 -19.34 -7.00
C GLN A 207 -3.23 -18.21 -7.12
N LEU A 208 -2.89 -17.80 -8.35
CA LEU A 208 -2.05 -16.63 -8.60
C LEU A 208 -2.71 -15.34 -8.12
N ALA A 209 -4.03 -15.22 -8.27
CA ALA A 209 -4.72 -14.04 -7.82
C ALA A 209 -4.76 -13.93 -6.28
N GLU A 210 -4.93 -15.06 -5.59
CA GLU A 210 -4.89 -15.17 -4.13
C GLU A 210 -3.49 -14.91 -3.58
N SER A 211 -2.43 -15.41 -4.22
CA SER A 211 -1.05 -15.14 -3.81
C SER A 211 -0.68 -13.66 -4.00
N MET A 212 -1.18 -13.00 -5.04
CA MET A 212 -1.02 -11.54 -5.18
C MET A 212 -1.71 -10.74 -4.06
N LEU A 213 -2.86 -11.18 -3.55
CA LEU A 213 -3.46 -10.54 -2.37
C LEU A 213 -2.51 -10.61 -1.16
N GLN A 214 -1.76 -11.71 -1.02
CA GLN A 214 -0.74 -11.82 0.02
C GLN A 214 0.41 -10.83 -0.23
N VAL A 215 0.87 -10.68 -1.47
CA VAL A 215 1.89 -9.68 -1.82
C VAL A 215 1.42 -8.27 -1.44
N ASP A 216 0.20 -7.89 -1.83
CA ASP A 216 -0.34 -6.55 -1.56
C ASP A 216 -0.52 -6.27 -0.08
N THR A 217 -1.08 -7.22 0.68
CA THR A 217 -1.25 -7.06 2.12
C THR A 217 0.09 -6.90 2.84
N ARG A 218 1.10 -7.71 2.49
CA ARG A 218 2.45 -7.56 3.04
C ARG A 218 3.12 -6.26 2.61
N ALA A 219 2.88 -5.80 1.38
CA ALA A 219 3.39 -4.53 0.89
C ALA A 219 2.77 -3.34 1.63
N ILE A 220 1.45 -3.37 1.88
CA ILE A 220 0.75 -2.36 2.70
C ILE A 220 1.32 -2.32 4.12
N ASP A 221 1.52 -3.49 4.74
CA ASP A 221 2.14 -3.57 6.07
C ASP A 221 3.53 -2.92 6.07
N LEU A 222 4.36 -3.24 5.07
CA LEU A 222 5.70 -2.68 4.92
C LEU A 222 5.68 -1.16 4.71
N PHE A 223 4.87 -0.65 3.78
CA PHE A 223 4.75 0.79 3.54
C PHE A 223 4.22 1.53 4.78
N SER A 224 3.31 0.92 5.53
CA SER A 224 2.81 1.47 6.79
C SER A 224 3.89 1.52 7.87
N MET A 225 4.76 0.50 7.96
CA MET A 225 5.90 0.52 8.88
C MET A 225 6.95 1.57 8.53
N LEU A 226 7.07 1.93 7.24
CA LEU A 226 7.97 2.98 6.74
C LEU A 226 7.32 4.37 6.75
N ASP A 227 6.14 4.53 7.38
CA ASP A 227 5.34 5.76 7.42
C ASP A 227 4.98 6.34 6.03
N ASP A 228 4.98 5.51 4.98
CA ASP A 228 4.65 5.92 3.61
C ASP A 228 3.17 5.71 3.30
N ARG A 229 2.35 6.61 3.85
CA ARG A 229 0.89 6.58 3.66
C ARG A 229 0.47 6.62 2.20
N ARG A 230 1.22 7.35 1.35
CA ARG A 230 0.88 7.47 -0.07
C ARG A 230 1.06 6.14 -0.78
N ALA A 231 2.21 5.49 -0.58
CA ALA A 231 2.45 4.16 -1.12
C ALA A 231 1.42 3.14 -0.61
N ALA A 232 1.15 3.11 0.70
CA ALA A 232 0.16 2.23 1.31
C ALA A 232 -1.26 2.42 0.74
N THR A 233 -1.69 3.68 0.50
CA THR A 233 -3.00 3.93 -0.13
C THR A 233 -3.07 3.50 -1.58
N THR A 234 -1.99 3.65 -2.33
CA THR A 234 -1.92 3.22 -3.73
C THR A 234 -1.97 1.70 -3.83
N THR A 235 -1.23 0.99 -2.98
CA THR A 235 -1.29 -0.47 -2.93
C THR A 235 -2.63 -1.00 -2.40
N ALA A 236 -3.28 -0.31 -1.47
CA ALA A 236 -4.65 -0.67 -1.06
C ALA A 236 -5.63 -0.63 -2.24
N ARG A 237 -5.49 0.31 -3.18
CA ARG A 237 -6.31 0.34 -4.39
C ARG A 237 -6.00 -0.82 -5.34
N LEU A 238 -4.75 -1.24 -5.42
CA LEU A 238 -4.36 -2.44 -6.17
C LEU A 238 -4.98 -3.69 -5.53
N LEU A 239 -4.91 -3.80 -4.21
CA LEU A 239 -5.53 -4.87 -3.42
C LEU A 239 -7.05 -4.94 -3.67
N ASP A 240 -7.75 -3.80 -3.66
CA ASP A 240 -9.20 -3.74 -3.95
C ASP A 240 -9.51 -4.23 -5.37
N ALA A 241 -8.71 -3.77 -6.35
CA ALA A 241 -8.84 -4.22 -7.74
C ALA A 241 -8.57 -5.73 -7.87
N GLN A 242 -7.65 -6.27 -7.09
CA GLN A 242 -7.32 -7.68 -7.06
C GLN A 242 -8.41 -8.51 -6.37
N CYS A 243 -8.99 -8.03 -5.28
CA CYS A 243 -10.15 -8.63 -4.62
C CYS A 243 -11.35 -8.72 -5.58
N ALA A 244 -11.60 -7.66 -6.35
CA ALA A 244 -12.64 -7.67 -7.38
C ALA A 244 -12.37 -8.72 -8.47
N ARG A 245 -11.10 -8.98 -8.84
CA ARG A 245 -10.75 -10.05 -9.78
C ARG A 245 -10.98 -11.43 -9.20
N VAL A 246 -10.59 -11.68 -7.95
CA VAL A 246 -10.82 -12.97 -7.28
C VAL A 246 -12.30 -13.33 -7.26
N ARG A 247 -13.17 -12.38 -6.91
CA ARG A 247 -14.64 -12.57 -6.95
C ARG A 247 -15.16 -12.96 -8.34
N ARG A 248 -14.54 -12.46 -9.41
CA ARG A 248 -14.91 -12.86 -10.78
C ARG A 248 -14.52 -14.33 -11.04
N TYR A 249 -13.36 -14.78 -10.56
CA TYR A 249 -12.99 -16.19 -10.67
C TYR A 249 -13.94 -17.10 -9.87
N ASP A 250 -14.37 -16.68 -8.68
CA ASP A 250 -15.38 -17.42 -7.91
C ASP A 250 -16.68 -17.58 -8.73
N SER A 251 -17.16 -16.51 -9.36
CA SER A 251 -18.38 -16.58 -10.19
C SER A 251 -18.24 -17.48 -11.42
N LEU A 252 -17.04 -17.55 -12.03
CA LEU A 252 -16.78 -18.42 -13.19
C LEU A 252 -16.65 -19.90 -12.80
N SER A 253 -16.14 -20.18 -11.59
CA SER A 253 -16.07 -21.55 -11.07
C SER A 253 -17.42 -22.13 -10.64
N PHE A 254 -18.42 -21.27 -10.41
CA PHE A 254 -19.80 -21.62 -10.07
C PHE A 254 -20.74 -21.55 -11.29
N THR A 255 -20.34 -22.13 -12.42
CA THR A 255 -21.31 -22.40 -13.49
C THR A 255 -21.93 -23.77 -13.19
N PRO A 256 -23.12 -23.88 -12.57
CA PRO A 256 -23.83 -25.15 -12.53
C PRO A 256 -24.00 -25.64 -13.97
N ALA A 257 -23.87 -26.95 -14.18
CA ALA A 257 -24.10 -27.58 -15.47
C ALA A 257 -25.39 -27.02 -16.10
N PRO A 258 -25.39 -26.67 -17.40
CA PRO A 258 -26.61 -26.22 -18.04
C PRO A 258 -27.65 -27.34 -17.88
N GLU A 259 -28.73 -27.05 -17.14
CA GLU A 259 -29.92 -27.87 -17.27
C GLU A 259 -30.30 -27.91 -18.75
N PRO A 260 -30.70 -29.07 -19.29
CA PRO A 260 -31.02 -29.20 -20.69
C PRO A 260 -32.14 -28.21 -21.05
N ALA A 261 -31.76 -27.24 -21.89
CA ALA A 261 -32.57 -26.32 -22.67
C ALA A 261 -34.10 -26.35 -22.42
N GLY A 262 -34.56 -25.49 -21.51
CA GLY A 262 -35.84 -24.82 -21.67
C GLY A 262 -35.62 -23.55 -22.48
N GLU A 263 -36.26 -23.45 -23.64
CA GLU A 263 -36.19 -22.35 -24.59
C GLU A 263 -36.34 -20.96 -23.92
N GLY A 264 -35.48 -20.01 -24.30
CA GLY A 264 -35.86 -18.59 -24.23
C GLY A 264 -34.74 -17.61 -23.87
N VAL A 265 -34.46 -16.74 -24.85
CA VAL A 265 -33.80 -15.43 -24.73
C VAL A 265 -32.26 -15.43 -24.66
N THR A 266 -31.67 -15.63 -25.84
CA THR A 266 -30.34 -15.10 -26.19
C THR A 266 -30.36 -13.57 -26.12
N CYS A 267 -29.63 -12.98 -25.17
CA CYS A 267 -29.25 -11.57 -25.23
C CYS A 267 -28.14 -11.40 -26.29
N SER A 268 -28.54 -11.20 -27.54
CA SER A 268 -27.62 -10.78 -28.60
C SER A 268 -27.36 -9.28 -28.48
N THR A 269 -26.09 -8.90 -28.29
CA THR A 269 -25.60 -7.53 -28.41
C THR A 269 -25.91 -7.01 -29.83
N PRO A 270 -26.52 -5.84 -30.02
CA PRO A 270 -26.81 -5.32 -31.36
C PRO A 270 -25.50 -4.96 -32.06
N LEU A 271 -25.27 -5.51 -33.25
CA LEU A 271 -24.29 -4.94 -34.19
C LEU A 271 -24.77 -3.55 -34.64
N PRO A 272 -23.90 -2.53 -34.67
CA PRO A 272 -24.23 -1.27 -35.32
C PRO A 272 -24.33 -1.45 -36.84
N PRO A 273 -25.32 -0.83 -37.52
CA PRO A 273 -25.46 -0.93 -38.97
C PRO A 273 -24.52 0.03 -39.69
N ASN A 274 -23.95 -0.46 -40.79
CA ASN A 274 -23.46 0.30 -41.95
C ASN A 274 -22.27 1.25 -41.73
N SER A 275 -21.06 0.74 -42.01
CA SER A 275 -19.95 1.59 -42.50
C SER A 275 -19.81 1.39 -44.02
N PRO A 276 -19.73 2.47 -44.81
CA PRO A 276 -19.65 2.39 -46.26
C PRO A 276 -18.29 1.81 -46.73
N VAL A 277 -18.37 1.06 -47.83
CA VAL A 277 -17.25 0.52 -48.60
C VAL A 277 -16.27 1.64 -48.94
N MET A 278 -15.11 1.66 -48.28
CA MET A 278 -14.00 2.55 -48.65
C MET A 278 -13.21 1.87 -49.77
N HIS A 279 -13.38 2.38 -50.99
CA HIS A 279 -12.60 1.99 -52.16
C HIS A 279 -11.10 2.11 -51.88
N ARG A 280 -10.39 1.02 -52.13
CA ARG A 280 -8.93 0.91 -52.12
C ARG A 280 -8.35 1.78 -53.26
N PRO A 281 -7.53 2.81 -53.01
CA PRO A 281 -6.79 3.45 -54.07
C PRO A 281 -5.67 2.52 -54.55
N GLN A 282 -5.63 2.30 -55.87
CA GLN A 282 -4.58 1.58 -56.57
C GLN A 282 -3.27 2.38 -56.52
N SER A 283 -2.17 1.71 -56.16
CA SER A 283 -0.82 2.26 -56.20
C SER A 283 -0.37 2.49 -57.65
N PRO A 284 0.20 3.66 -58.01
CA PRO A 284 0.82 3.83 -59.31
C PRO A 284 2.22 3.20 -59.34
N THR A 285 2.42 2.45 -60.41
CA THR A 285 3.65 1.85 -60.91
C THR A 285 4.77 2.89 -61.05
N LEU A 286 5.88 2.68 -60.34
CA LEU A 286 7.11 3.46 -60.53
C LEU A 286 7.87 2.90 -61.74
N ALA A 287 7.86 3.68 -62.82
CA ALA A 287 8.66 3.44 -64.01
C ALA A 287 10.12 3.86 -63.77
N ARG A 288 11.03 3.04 -64.32
CA ARG A 288 12.46 3.27 -64.47
C ARG A 288 12.79 4.63 -65.08
N GLY A 289 13.82 5.26 -64.52
CA GLY A 289 14.72 6.22 -65.15
C GLY A 289 16.10 6.02 -64.54
#